data_AF-A0A3N5RN53-F1
#
_entry.id   AF-A0A3N5RN53-F1
#
_cell.length_a   1.000
_cell.length_b   1.000
_cell.length_c   1.000
_cell.angle_alpha   90.00
_cell.angle_beta   90.00
_cell.angle_gamma   90.00
#
_symmetry.space_group_name_H-M   'P 1'
#
loop_
_entity.id
_entity.type
_entity.pdbx_description
1 polymer ?
#
loop_
_entity_poly.entity_id
_entity_poly.type
_entity_poly.pdbx_seq_one_letter_code
_entity_poly.pdbx_strand_id
1 'polypeptide(L)'
;MKIAFSAYIETAKLIVFGALLLFGIIFGLRTYHWIESKFDNAEEQTRLEIAAAREEYRITINQLRAETKVVSDKSELNALLKDNAEMRKLIAANHEEIKNVGTITGSVNENRSLVLGDASDHTFRPGTGDPEEQYFKKIYASETDKEGKTISIPWAWSITYPNKDESERWKTGIYPIEYKTKIVQTEQADGQWNTYVEAWAENNKDSDSKGIKLPLKVDAEFVQLKKSTKEFYWWDPRLSLDLDATQHLVGAGLSLSLSGYGRTHSDLDFKFVEFGIIRSNTDYIFKFSPGAYNIGKSLPIIDNLYIGPFVGYNRPDLVYGLSLSVPF
;
A
#
# COMPACT_ATOMS: atom_id res chain seq x y z
N MET A 1 -40.61 -24.15 79.70
CA MET A 1 -39.78 -24.95 78.76
C MET A 1 -39.84 -24.45 77.31
N LYS A 2 -41.01 -24.08 76.75
CA LYS A 2 -41.12 -23.56 75.37
C LYS A 2 -40.36 -22.25 75.07
N ILE A 3 -40.24 -21.34 76.04
CA ILE A 3 -39.57 -20.04 75.85
C ILE A 3 -38.05 -20.20 75.70
N ALA A 4 -37.42 -21.10 76.47
CA ALA A 4 -35.98 -21.35 76.40
C ALA A 4 -35.56 -22.01 75.07
N PHE A 5 -36.41 -22.86 74.49
CA PHE A 5 -36.13 -23.51 73.21
C PHE A 5 -36.20 -22.54 72.03
N SER A 6 -37.11 -21.55 72.08
CA SER A 6 -37.21 -20.50 71.07
C SER A 6 -35.98 -19.59 71.05
N ALA A 7 -35.44 -19.23 72.22
CA ALA A 7 -34.23 -18.41 72.30
C ALA A 7 -32.99 -19.14 71.75
N TYR A 8 -32.91 -20.46 71.97
CA TYR A 8 -31.83 -21.28 71.43
C TYR A 8 -31.88 -21.37 69.90
N ILE A 9 -33.07 -21.53 69.32
CA ILE A 9 -33.25 -21.56 67.85
C ILE A 9 -32.85 -20.22 67.22
N GLU A 10 -33.25 -19.09 67.80
CA GLU A 10 -32.88 -17.77 67.27
C GLU A 10 -31.37 -17.50 67.39
N THR A 11 -30.74 -17.93 68.48
CA THR A 11 -29.29 -17.82 68.65
C THR A 11 -28.54 -18.69 67.64
N ALA A 12 -29.00 -19.92 67.41
CA ALA A 12 -28.42 -20.83 66.42
C ALA A 12 -28.54 -20.29 64.99
N LYS A 13 -29.68 -19.69 64.62
CA LYS A 13 -29.86 -19.02 63.32
C LYS A 13 -28.89 -17.86 63.16
N LEU A 14 -28.69 -17.05 64.20
CA LEU A 14 -27.77 -15.92 64.16
C LEU A 14 -26.31 -16.37 63.94
N ILE A 15 -25.91 -17.46 64.60
CA ILE A 15 -24.57 -18.05 64.46
C ILE A 15 -24.37 -18.62 63.05
N VAL A 16 -25.35 -19.36 62.52
CA VAL A 16 -25.30 -19.91 61.15
C VAL A 16 -25.26 -18.78 60.11
N PHE A 17 -26.06 -17.74 60.30
CA PHE A 17 -26.06 -16.56 59.43
C PHE A 17 -24.71 -15.83 59.47
N GLY A 18 -24.14 -15.64 60.66
CA GLY A 18 -22.80 -15.06 60.85
C GLY A 18 -21.70 -15.89 60.18
N ALA A 19 -21.75 -17.22 60.30
CA ALA A 19 -20.80 -18.13 59.65
C ALA A 19 -20.90 -18.10 58.12
N LEU A 20 -22.10 -18.03 57.56
CA LEU A 20 -22.32 -17.92 56.12
C LEU A 20 -21.83 -16.57 55.57
N LEU A 21 -22.05 -15.47 56.30
CA LEU A 21 -21.50 -14.16 55.95
C LEU A 21 -19.97 -14.18 55.93
N LEU A 22 -19.36 -14.76 56.95
CA LEU A 22 -17.91 -14.84 57.07
C LEU A 22 -17.31 -15.72 55.97
N PHE A 23 -17.96 -16.84 55.63
CA PHE A 23 -17.59 -17.68 54.50
C PHE A 23 -17.70 -16.94 53.17
N GLY A 24 -18.77 -16.18 52.95
CA GLY A 24 -18.95 -15.35 51.75
C GLY A 24 -17.85 -14.29 51.59
N ILE A 25 -17.46 -13.63 52.69
CA ILE A 25 -16.38 -12.63 52.69
C ILE A 25 -15.02 -13.29 52.38
N ILE A 26 -14.70 -14.42 53.02
CA ILE A 26 -13.44 -15.14 52.78
C ILE A 26 -13.39 -15.66 51.34
N PHE A 27 -14.48 -16.23 50.83
CA PHE A 27 -14.57 -16.71 49.46
C PHE A 27 -14.42 -15.56 48.47
N GLY A 28 -15.10 -14.43 48.71
CA GLY A 28 -14.99 -13.22 47.90
C GLY A 28 -13.60 -12.61 47.86
N LEU A 29 -12.89 -12.56 49.00
CA LEU A 29 -11.49 -12.10 49.04
C LEU A 29 -10.55 -13.05 48.30
N ARG A 30 -10.78 -14.36 48.42
CA ARG A 30 -9.95 -15.36 47.73
C ARG A 30 -10.19 -15.36 46.21
N THR A 31 -11.43 -15.20 45.76
CA THR A 31 -11.74 -15.04 44.34
C THR A 31 -11.23 -13.71 43.80
N TYR A 32 -11.32 -12.63 44.58
CA TYR A 32 -10.73 -11.34 44.21
C TYR A 32 -9.22 -11.44 43.98
N HIS A 33 -8.45 -11.99 44.94
CA HIS A 33 -7.00 -12.18 44.75
C HIS A 33 -6.64 -13.16 43.64
N TRP A 34 -7.45 -14.20 43.41
CA TRP A 34 -7.24 -15.11 42.27
C TRP A 34 -7.49 -14.42 40.92
N ILE A 35 -8.49 -13.54 40.84
CA ILE A 35 -8.76 -12.72 39.65
C ILE A 35 -7.65 -11.67 39.47
N GLU A 36 -7.27 -10.95 40.52
CA GLU A 36 -6.20 -9.95 40.52
C GLU A 36 -4.86 -10.55 40.08
N SER A 37 -4.45 -11.70 40.62
CA SER A 37 -3.23 -12.39 40.19
C SER A 37 -3.26 -12.90 38.74
N LYS A 38 -4.46 -13.18 38.18
CA LYS A 38 -4.62 -13.50 36.76
C LYS A 38 -4.54 -12.25 35.88
N PHE A 39 -5.04 -11.11 36.37
CA PHE A 39 -4.95 -9.82 35.68
C PHE A 39 -3.54 -9.24 35.73
N ASP A 40 -2.81 -9.33 36.84
CA ASP A 40 -1.43 -8.85 36.93
C ASP A 40 -0.50 -9.60 35.96
N ASN A 41 -0.66 -10.93 35.85
CA ASN A 41 0.10 -11.73 34.87
C ASN A 41 -0.29 -11.41 33.42
N ALA A 42 -1.58 -11.15 33.16
CA ALA A 42 -2.05 -10.80 31.82
C ALA A 42 -1.64 -9.36 31.44
N GLU A 43 -1.67 -8.41 32.38
CA GLU A 43 -1.24 -7.03 32.18
C GLU A 43 0.28 -6.96 32.00
N GLU A 44 1.06 -7.74 32.76
CA GLU A 44 2.50 -7.83 32.57
C GLU A 44 2.87 -8.47 31.23
N GLN A 45 2.20 -9.56 30.81
CA GLN A 45 2.35 -10.13 29.47
C GLN A 45 1.96 -9.13 28.37
N THR A 46 0.82 -8.45 28.50
CA THR A 46 0.37 -7.46 27.51
C THR A 46 1.31 -6.24 27.48
N ARG A 47 1.87 -5.83 28.62
CA ARG A 47 2.80 -4.69 28.72
C ARG A 47 4.18 -5.05 28.18
N LEU A 48 4.61 -6.30 28.28
CA LEU A 48 5.82 -6.84 27.66
C LEU A 48 5.64 -7.04 26.15
N GLU A 49 4.49 -7.54 25.70
CA GLU A 49 4.14 -7.60 24.28
C GLU A 49 4.03 -6.21 23.66
N ILE A 50 3.41 -5.24 24.35
CA ILE A 50 3.36 -3.84 23.93
C ILE A 50 4.75 -3.19 23.99
N ALA A 51 5.64 -3.57 24.91
CA ALA A 51 7.01 -3.06 24.98
C ALA A 51 7.89 -3.67 23.87
N ALA A 52 7.74 -4.96 23.58
CA ALA A 52 8.37 -5.66 22.48
C ALA A 52 7.89 -5.12 21.13
N ALA A 53 6.57 -4.92 20.96
CA ALA A 53 5.98 -4.31 19.78
C ALA A 53 6.30 -2.80 19.67
N ARG A 54 6.42 -2.06 20.79
CA ARG A 54 6.87 -0.66 20.80
C ARG A 54 8.35 -0.53 20.48
N GLU A 55 9.20 -1.46 20.91
CA GLU A 55 10.61 -1.51 20.49
C GLU A 55 10.75 -2.03 19.06
N GLU A 56 9.90 -2.95 18.59
CA GLU A 56 9.77 -3.33 17.16
C GLU A 56 9.41 -2.12 16.29
N TYR A 57 8.59 -1.19 16.82
CA TYR A 57 8.31 0.12 16.20
C TYR A 57 9.44 1.16 16.40
N ARG A 58 10.19 1.10 17.50
CA ARG A 58 11.37 1.95 17.80
C ARG A 58 12.66 1.48 17.15
N ILE A 59 12.65 0.33 16.45
CA ILE A 59 13.54 0.02 15.32
C ILE A 59 13.09 0.91 14.14
N THR A 60 13.06 2.21 14.41
CA THR A 60 12.90 3.26 13.44
C THR A 60 14.23 3.32 12.68
N ILE A 61 14.23 2.73 11.48
CA ILE A 61 14.76 3.38 10.27
C ILE A 61 16.02 4.23 10.56
N ASN A 62 17.14 3.58 10.91
CA ASN A 62 18.37 4.33 11.22
C ASN A 62 19.18 4.74 9.98
N GLN A 63 18.67 4.53 8.76
CA GLN A 63 19.09 5.17 7.51
C GLN A 63 18.25 4.58 6.36
N LEU A 64 17.03 5.08 6.14
CA LEU A 64 16.39 4.87 4.84
C LEU A 64 17.06 5.81 3.85
N ARG A 65 17.82 5.25 2.90
CA ARG A 65 18.37 5.99 1.78
C ARG A 65 17.48 5.71 0.57
N ALA A 66 16.64 6.68 0.24
CA ALA A 66 15.87 6.66 -0.99
C ALA A 66 16.74 7.24 -2.12
N GLU A 67 17.04 6.44 -3.13
CA GLU A 67 17.70 6.89 -4.35
C GLU A 67 16.69 6.77 -5.49
N THR A 68 16.14 7.92 -5.90
CA THR A 68 15.28 8.01 -7.07
C THR A 68 16.14 8.37 -8.27
N LYS A 69 16.12 7.53 -9.32
CA LYS A 69 16.84 7.81 -10.56
C LYS A 69 15.85 7.97 -11.70
N VAL A 70 15.92 9.11 -12.38
CA VAL A 70 15.24 9.29 -13.66
C VAL A 70 16.05 8.52 -14.69
N VAL A 71 15.47 7.45 -15.22
CA VAL A 71 16.18 6.57 -16.17
C VAL A 71 15.82 7.04 -17.58
N SER A 72 16.78 7.65 -18.26
CA SER A 72 16.61 8.15 -19.64
C SER A 72 17.18 7.19 -20.70
N ASP A 73 18.00 6.20 -20.30
CA ASP A 73 18.63 5.23 -21.21
C ASP A 73 17.99 3.83 -21.11
N LYS A 74 17.66 3.26 -22.27
CA LYS A 74 17.16 1.88 -22.43
C LYS A 74 18.15 0.83 -21.91
N SER A 75 19.46 1.06 -22.03
CA SER A 75 20.48 0.10 -21.59
C SER A 75 20.49 -0.02 -20.05
N GLU A 76 20.40 1.11 -19.38
CA GLU A 76 20.33 1.23 -17.93
C GLU A 76 19.00 0.69 -17.38
N LEU A 77 17.90 0.98 -18.07
CA LEU A 77 16.60 0.42 -17.76
C LEU A 77 16.59 -1.12 -17.82
N ASN A 78 17.21 -1.68 -18.85
CA ASN A 78 17.34 -3.13 -19.00
C ASN A 78 18.19 -3.75 -17.89
N ALA A 79 19.19 -3.03 -17.37
CA ALA A 79 19.97 -3.47 -16.22
C ALA A 79 19.14 -3.44 -14.92
N LEU A 80 18.37 -2.36 -14.69
CA LEU A 80 17.54 -2.21 -13.48
C LEU A 80 16.36 -3.20 -13.40
N LEU A 81 15.84 -3.59 -14.55
CA LEU A 81 14.72 -4.54 -14.67
C LEU A 81 15.16 -5.98 -14.95
N LYS A 82 16.46 -6.25 -15.06
CA LYS A 82 16.99 -7.57 -15.45
C LYS A 82 16.41 -8.71 -14.60
N ASP A 83 16.22 -8.46 -13.32
CA ASP A 83 15.77 -9.44 -12.35
C ASP A 83 14.24 -9.52 -12.20
N ASN A 84 13.46 -8.68 -12.91
CA ASN A 84 12.00 -8.60 -12.76
C ASN A 84 11.28 -8.83 -14.10
N ALA A 85 11.30 -10.09 -14.55
CA ALA A 85 10.74 -10.51 -15.83
C ALA A 85 9.22 -10.29 -15.94
N GLU A 86 8.48 -10.42 -14.84
CA GLU A 86 7.02 -10.19 -14.83
C GLU A 86 6.67 -8.73 -15.05
N MET A 87 7.34 -7.81 -14.34
CA MET A 87 7.12 -6.38 -14.52
C MET A 87 7.41 -5.96 -15.97
N ARG A 88 8.47 -6.50 -16.59
CA ARG A 88 8.75 -6.25 -18.02
C ARG A 88 7.66 -6.80 -18.94
N LYS A 89 7.11 -7.97 -18.64
CA LYS A 89 6.00 -8.53 -19.42
C LYS A 89 4.76 -7.65 -19.33
N LEU A 90 4.42 -7.14 -18.15
CA LEU A 90 3.27 -6.25 -17.95
C LEU A 90 3.44 -4.93 -18.70
N ILE A 91 4.59 -4.28 -18.53
CA ILE A 91 4.91 -3.00 -19.20
C ILE A 91 4.90 -3.18 -20.72
N ALA A 92 5.48 -4.27 -21.23
CA ALA A 92 5.49 -4.56 -22.65
C ALA A 92 4.09 -4.89 -23.21
N ALA A 93 3.27 -5.63 -22.45
CA ALA A 93 1.91 -5.98 -22.85
C ALA A 93 0.99 -4.75 -22.93
N ASN A 94 1.21 -3.77 -22.06
CA ASN A 94 0.41 -2.54 -21.98
C ASN A 94 0.97 -1.38 -22.81
N HIS A 95 2.07 -1.58 -23.53
CA HIS A 95 2.76 -0.54 -24.32
C HIS A 95 3.11 0.72 -23.51
N GLU A 96 3.49 0.55 -22.24
CA GLU A 96 3.76 1.66 -21.34
C GLU A 96 5.19 2.20 -21.50
N GLU A 97 5.36 3.51 -21.31
CA GLU A 97 6.67 4.16 -21.29
C GLU A 97 7.17 4.32 -19.85
N ILE A 98 8.34 3.78 -19.53
CA ILE A 98 8.91 3.91 -18.19
C ILE A 98 9.50 5.30 -18.03
N LYS A 99 9.03 6.05 -17.02
CA LYS A 99 9.48 7.42 -16.78
C LYS A 99 10.44 7.53 -15.59
N ASN A 100 10.18 6.79 -14.51
CA ASN A 100 10.99 6.84 -13.30
C ASN A 100 11.20 5.45 -12.70
N VAL A 101 12.41 5.22 -12.18
CA VAL A 101 12.72 4.04 -11.36
C VAL A 101 13.38 4.50 -10.06
N GLY A 102 12.71 4.24 -8.94
CA GLY A 102 13.23 4.52 -7.61
C GLY A 102 13.67 3.23 -6.91
N THR A 103 14.76 3.30 -6.15
CA THR A 103 15.12 2.25 -5.20
C THR A 103 15.27 2.86 -3.81
N ILE A 104 14.56 2.31 -2.84
CA ILE A 104 14.70 2.65 -1.43
C ILE A 104 15.45 1.51 -0.77
N THR A 105 16.55 1.82 -0.11
CA THR A 105 17.29 0.84 0.70
C THR A 105 17.29 1.29 2.15
N GLY A 106 16.82 0.41 3.04
CA GLY A 106 16.98 0.54 4.48
C GLY A 106 17.86 -0.59 5.00
N SER A 107 18.61 -0.33 6.06
CA SER A 107 19.33 -1.39 6.77
C SER A 107 19.05 -1.29 8.24
N VAL A 108 18.71 -2.42 8.87
CA VAL A 108 18.70 -2.52 10.33
C VAL A 108 20.09 -2.99 10.74
N ASN A 109 20.92 -2.04 11.21
CA ASN A 109 22.23 -2.32 11.78
C ASN A 109 22.14 -2.10 13.30
N GLU A 110 21.58 -3.06 14.04
CA GLU A 110 21.72 -3.06 15.49
C GLU A 110 22.31 -4.38 16.00
N ASN A 111 23.56 -4.30 16.47
CA ASN A 111 24.17 -5.30 17.34
C ASN A 111 23.68 -5.10 18.79
N ARG A 112 22.37 -5.00 19.02
CA ARG A 112 21.84 -4.94 20.40
C ARG A 112 21.48 -6.34 20.84
N SER A 113 22.25 -6.84 21.81
CA SER A 113 21.90 -8.05 22.52
C SER A 113 20.93 -7.68 23.64
N LEU A 114 19.72 -8.22 23.60
CA LEU A 114 18.73 -8.06 24.66
C LEU A 114 18.66 -9.37 25.45
N VAL A 115 18.48 -9.25 26.77
CA VAL A 115 18.13 -10.39 27.62
C VAL A 115 16.61 -10.51 27.55
N LEU A 116 16.09 -11.49 26.82
CA LEU A 116 14.66 -11.81 26.81
C LEU A 116 14.39 -12.85 27.89
N GLY A 117 13.45 -12.56 28.79
CA GLY A 117 13.07 -13.40 29.92
C GLY A 117 12.02 -14.48 29.58
N ASP A 118 11.94 -14.93 28.33
CA ASP A 118 10.98 -15.97 27.96
C ASP A 118 11.48 -17.38 28.29
N ALA A 119 10.55 -18.23 28.74
CA ALA A 119 10.81 -19.64 28.99
C ALA A 119 10.92 -20.42 27.66
N SER A 120 11.97 -21.24 27.54
CA SER A 120 12.23 -22.10 26.38
C SER A 120 11.18 -23.21 26.22
N ASP A 121 10.65 -23.39 25.01
CA ASP A 121 9.78 -24.53 24.64
C ASP A 121 10.53 -25.88 24.47
N HIS A 122 11.83 -25.95 24.80
CA HIS A 122 12.62 -27.18 24.62
C HIS A 122 12.81 -27.93 25.93
N THR A 123 12.43 -29.21 25.92
CA THR A 123 12.78 -30.18 26.96
C THR A 123 14.28 -30.45 26.91
N PHE A 124 15.00 -29.83 27.85
CA PHE A 124 16.44 -29.98 28.00
C PHE A 124 16.82 -31.44 28.27
N ARG A 125 17.91 -31.89 27.65
CA ARG A 125 18.64 -33.05 28.16
C ARG A 125 19.21 -32.66 29.53
N PRO A 126 19.32 -33.60 30.50
CA PRO A 126 19.99 -33.30 31.77
C PRO A 126 21.37 -32.71 31.48
N GLY A 127 21.59 -31.47 31.92
CA GLY A 127 22.81 -30.73 31.65
C GLY A 127 24.03 -31.47 32.18
N THR A 128 25.19 -31.18 31.58
CA THR A 128 26.48 -31.76 32.00
C THR A 128 27.00 -31.17 33.31
N GLY A 129 26.37 -30.08 33.79
CA GLY A 129 26.80 -29.29 34.94
C GLY A 129 27.83 -28.21 34.60
N ASP A 130 28.20 -28.06 33.33
CA ASP A 130 29.15 -27.04 32.87
C ASP A 130 28.48 -25.65 32.76
N PRO A 131 28.90 -24.63 33.55
CA PRO A 131 28.37 -23.26 33.46
C PRO A 131 28.48 -22.62 32.07
N GLU A 132 29.42 -23.08 31.22
CA GLU A 132 29.63 -22.57 29.86
C GLU A 132 28.90 -23.40 28.79
N GLU A 133 28.08 -24.38 29.20
CA GLU A 133 27.19 -25.10 28.29
C GLU A 133 26.27 -24.09 27.59
N GLN A 134 26.27 -24.06 26.26
CA GLN A 134 25.51 -23.11 25.46
C GLN A 134 24.74 -23.78 24.32
N TYR A 135 23.52 -23.30 24.07
CA TYR A 135 22.65 -23.77 23.00
C TYR A 135 22.32 -22.61 22.08
N PHE A 136 22.70 -22.70 20.81
CA PHE A 136 22.43 -21.67 19.81
C PHE A 136 21.23 -22.05 18.94
N LYS A 137 20.30 -21.11 18.76
CA LYS A 137 19.14 -21.25 17.87
C LYS A 137 19.07 -20.05 16.92
N LYS A 138 19.10 -20.31 15.61
CA LYS A 138 18.71 -19.32 14.60
C LYS A 138 17.17 -19.27 14.53
N ILE A 139 16.61 -18.08 14.48
CA ILE A 139 15.21 -17.83 14.23
C ILE A 139 15.09 -17.35 12.78
N TYR A 140 14.20 -17.98 12.03
CA TYR A 140 14.04 -17.73 10.60
C TYR A 140 12.73 -17.02 10.30
N ALA A 141 12.78 -16.08 9.37
CA ALA A 141 11.61 -15.53 8.72
C ALA A 141 11.44 -16.26 7.39
N SER A 142 10.21 -16.70 7.10
CA SER A 142 9.93 -17.46 5.89
C SER A 142 8.69 -16.93 5.18
N GLU A 143 8.74 -16.90 3.86
CA GLU A 143 7.62 -16.54 2.99
C GLU A 143 7.63 -17.47 1.78
N THR A 144 6.45 -17.72 1.23
CA THR A 144 6.33 -18.52 0.00
C THR A 144 6.47 -17.60 -1.20
N ASP A 145 7.40 -17.91 -2.10
CA ASP A 145 7.53 -17.16 -3.33
C ASP A 145 6.38 -17.46 -4.31
N LYS A 146 6.36 -16.72 -5.42
CA LYS A 146 5.34 -16.86 -6.46
C LYS A 146 5.36 -18.24 -7.14
N GLU A 147 6.45 -18.99 -7.04
CA GLU A 147 6.62 -20.34 -7.60
C GLU A 147 6.19 -21.43 -6.59
N GLY A 148 5.71 -21.02 -5.40
CA GLY A 148 5.29 -21.94 -4.34
C GLY A 148 6.44 -22.47 -3.49
N LYS A 149 7.66 -21.95 -3.67
CA LYS A 149 8.83 -22.37 -2.90
C LYS A 149 8.97 -21.51 -1.65
N THR A 150 9.11 -22.16 -0.50
CA THR A 150 9.38 -21.46 0.75
C THR A 150 10.81 -20.92 0.75
N ILE A 151 10.93 -19.61 0.85
CA ILE A 151 12.19 -18.90 1.06
C ILE A 151 12.30 -18.58 2.54
N SER A 152 13.48 -18.78 3.11
CA SER A 152 13.73 -18.57 4.53
C SER A 152 15.08 -17.90 4.73
N ILE A 153 15.10 -16.84 5.54
CA ILE A 153 16.33 -16.14 5.94
C ILE A 153 16.40 -16.03 7.47
N PRO A 154 17.59 -16.18 8.08
CA PRO A 154 17.74 -15.96 9.51
C PRO A 154 17.59 -14.47 9.81
N TRP A 155 16.70 -14.14 10.75
CA TRP A 155 16.38 -12.76 11.13
C TRP A 155 16.76 -12.44 12.57
N ALA A 156 16.77 -13.44 13.45
CA ALA A 156 17.23 -13.32 14.83
C ALA A 156 17.96 -14.58 15.32
N TRP A 157 18.62 -14.49 16.46
CA TRP A 157 19.27 -15.61 17.12
C TRP A 157 19.09 -15.53 18.64
N SER A 158 19.12 -16.70 19.28
CA SER A 158 19.19 -16.83 20.73
C SER A 158 20.27 -17.83 21.13
N ILE A 159 20.94 -17.54 22.25
CA ILE A 159 21.84 -18.43 22.95
C ILE A 159 21.29 -18.64 24.36
N THR A 160 21.15 -19.89 24.75
CA THR A 160 20.73 -20.28 26.10
C THR A 160 21.90 -20.91 26.85
N TYR A 161 22.14 -20.45 28.09
CA TYR A 161 23.13 -21.00 29.03
C TYR A 161 22.38 -21.63 30.21
N PRO A 162 21.99 -22.92 30.16
CA PRO A 162 21.08 -23.51 31.14
C PRO A 162 21.65 -23.55 32.56
N ASN A 163 22.98 -23.54 32.70
CA ASN A 163 23.67 -23.63 33.98
C ASN A 163 24.10 -22.25 34.53
N LYS A 164 23.71 -21.14 33.87
CA LYS A 164 23.91 -19.77 34.38
C LYS A 164 22.68 -19.25 35.13
N ASP A 165 22.91 -18.23 35.94
CA ASP A 165 21.86 -17.48 36.63
C ASP A 165 20.83 -16.93 35.65
N GLU A 166 19.59 -16.75 36.11
CA GLU A 166 18.45 -16.39 35.27
C GLU A 166 18.69 -15.12 34.44
N SER A 167 19.42 -14.13 34.98
CA SER A 167 19.79 -12.90 34.29
C SER A 167 20.81 -13.06 33.17
N GLU A 168 21.59 -14.15 33.18
CA GLU A 168 22.64 -14.45 32.18
C GLU A 168 22.30 -15.67 31.31
N ARG A 169 21.19 -16.34 31.62
CA ARG A 169 20.71 -17.54 30.95
C ARG A 169 20.42 -17.31 29.47
N TRP A 170 20.12 -16.07 29.09
CA TRP A 170 19.65 -15.73 27.76
C TRP A 170 20.46 -14.61 27.14
N LYS A 171 20.91 -14.86 25.91
CA LYS A 171 21.48 -13.83 25.04
C LYS A 171 20.79 -13.89 23.70
N THR A 172 20.11 -12.82 23.30
CA THR A 172 19.49 -12.75 21.96
C THR A 172 20.14 -11.66 21.12
N GLY A 173 19.84 -11.65 19.84
CA GLY A 173 20.20 -10.57 18.94
C GLY A 173 19.53 -10.72 17.59
N ILE A 174 19.55 -9.66 16.80
CA ILE A 174 19.00 -9.63 15.44
C ILE A 174 20.13 -9.71 14.42
N TYR A 175 19.86 -10.32 13.27
CA TYR A 175 20.78 -10.24 12.14
C TYR A 175 20.66 -8.87 11.47
N PRO A 176 21.74 -8.35 10.88
CA PRO A 176 21.68 -7.13 10.09
C PRO A 176 20.92 -7.41 8.78
N ILE A 177 19.65 -7.00 8.72
CA ILE A 177 18.78 -7.17 7.56
C ILE A 177 18.77 -5.90 6.70
N GLU A 178 19.00 -6.07 5.40
CA GLU A 178 18.83 -5.03 4.39
C GLU A 178 17.43 -5.14 3.78
N TYR A 179 16.65 -4.07 3.90
CA TYR A 179 15.34 -3.89 3.27
C TYR A 179 15.53 -3.13 1.96
N LYS A 180 15.00 -3.68 0.87
CA LYS A 180 15.07 -3.08 -0.45
C LYS A 180 13.66 -2.95 -1.01
N THR A 181 13.36 -1.79 -1.57
CA THR A 181 12.13 -1.52 -2.30
C THR A 181 12.48 -0.95 -3.65
N LYS A 182 11.95 -1.52 -4.72
CA LYS A 182 12.04 -1.01 -6.08
C LYS A 182 10.66 -0.50 -6.48
N ILE A 183 10.60 0.75 -6.92
CA ILE A 183 9.40 1.42 -7.39
C ILE A 183 9.62 1.74 -8.87
N VAL A 184 8.72 1.27 -9.73
CA VAL A 184 8.76 1.53 -11.16
C VAL A 184 7.49 2.25 -11.55
N GLN A 185 7.63 3.43 -12.12
CA GLN A 185 6.52 4.24 -12.59
C GLN A 185 6.53 4.31 -14.11
N THR A 186 5.39 4.00 -14.70
CA THR A 186 5.19 3.96 -16.14
C THR A 186 4.01 4.83 -16.53
N GLU A 187 4.09 5.43 -17.71
CA GLU A 187 3.03 6.24 -18.30
C GLU A 187 2.41 5.47 -19.47
N GLN A 188 1.09 5.32 -19.46
CA GLN A 188 0.29 4.77 -20.54
C GLN A 188 0.11 5.81 -21.65
N ALA A 189 -0.30 5.35 -22.84
CA ALA A 189 -0.55 6.22 -23.99
C ALA A 189 -1.62 7.30 -23.74
N ASP A 190 -2.54 7.07 -22.80
CA ASP A 190 -3.58 8.02 -22.41
C ASP A 190 -3.13 9.03 -21.33
N GLY A 191 -1.88 8.92 -20.87
CA GLY A 191 -1.31 9.73 -19.80
C GLY A 191 -1.65 9.25 -18.38
N GLN A 192 -2.30 8.08 -18.23
CA GLN A 192 -2.42 7.42 -16.92
C GLN A 192 -1.08 6.84 -16.48
N TRP A 193 -0.87 6.75 -15.17
CA TRP A 193 0.37 6.24 -14.61
C TRP A 193 0.13 4.94 -13.87
N ASN A 194 0.93 3.93 -14.19
CA ASN A 194 1.00 2.70 -13.42
C ASN A 194 2.22 2.75 -12.50
N THR A 195 2.06 2.28 -11.27
CA THR A 195 3.16 2.15 -10.31
C THR A 195 3.27 0.71 -9.86
N TYR A 196 4.45 0.14 -10.06
CA TYR A 196 4.80 -1.20 -9.63
C TYR A 196 5.76 -1.11 -8.45
N VAL A 197 5.47 -1.87 -7.39
CA VAL A 197 6.31 -1.95 -6.20
C VAL A 197 6.76 -3.38 -6.00
N GLU A 198 8.05 -3.54 -5.79
CA GLU A 198 8.66 -4.79 -5.36
C GLU A 198 9.45 -4.50 -4.09
N ALA A 199 9.22 -5.26 -3.03
CA ALA A 199 9.98 -5.11 -1.79
C ALA A 199 10.47 -6.47 -1.31
N TRP A 200 11.68 -6.48 -0.75
CA TRP A 200 12.30 -7.68 -0.24
C TRP A 200 13.33 -7.38 0.86
N ALA A 201 13.61 -8.39 1.68
CA ALA A 201 14.66 -8.37 2.69
C ALA A 201 15.81 -9.30 2.27
N GLU A 202 17.04 -8.92 2.59
CA GLU A 202 18.25 -9.72 2.38
C GLU A 202 19.12 -9.72 3.65
N ASN A 203 19.73 -10.86 3.96
CA ASN A 203 20.77 -10.95 4.99
C ASN A 203 22.13 -11.19 4.30
N ASN A 204 22.74 -10.12 3.79
CA ASN A 204 24.00 -10.21 3.05
C ASN A 204 25.23 -10.47 3.93
N LYS A 205 25.06 -10.51 5.24
CA LYS A 205 26.14 -10.75 6.22
C LYS A 205 26.23 -12.21 6.65
N ASP A 206 25.14 -12.97 6.60
CA ASP A 206 25.13 -14.41 6.85
C ASP A 206 25.53 -15.17 5.58
N SER A 207 26.47 -16.11 5.69
CA SER A 207 27.02 -16.85 4.54
C SER A 207 25.98 -17.72 3.84
N ASP A 208 25.02 -18.24 4.59
CA ASP A 208 24.06 -19.25 4.14
C ASP A 208 22.87 -18.61 3.41
N SER A 209 22.56 -17.35 3.76
CA SER A 209 21.44 -16.58 3.21
C SER A 209 21.85 -15.39 2.34
N LYS A 210 23.15 -15.22 2.08
CA LYS A 210 23.67 -14.15 1.22
C LYS A 210 23.05 -14.21 -0.18
N GLY A 211 22.44 -13.11 -0.61
CA GLY A 211 21.79 -12.98 -1.91
C GLY A 211 20.40 -13.63 -2.01
N ILE A 212 19.88 -14.25 -0.93
CA ILE A 212 18.49 -14.72 -0.88
C ILE A 212 17.57 -13.52 -0.63
N LYS A 213 16.60 -13.32 -1.52
CA LYS A 213 15.59 -12.27 -1.43
C LYS A 213 14.31 -12.83 -0.79
N LEU A 214 14.01 -12.42 0.44
CA LEU A 214 12.74 -12.73 1.08
C LEU A 214 11.70 -11.69 0.64
N PRO A 215 10.66 -12.05 -0.14
CA PRO A 215 9.67 -11.09 -0.60
C PRO A 215 8.88 -10.51 0.58
N LEU A 216 8.62 -9.21 0.54
CA LEU A 216 7.82 -8.49 1.53
C LEU A 216 6.52 -8.03 0.89
N LYS A 217 5.40 -8.25 1.60
CA LYS A 217 4.11 -7.66 1.22
C LYS A 217 4.13 -6.20 1.62
N VAL A 218 3.88 -5.32 0.65
CA VAL A 218 3.83 -3.87 0.87
C VAL A 218 2.51 -3.36 0.35
N ASP A 219 1.72 -2.79 1.24
CA ASP A 219 0.58 -1.97 0.88
C ASP A 219 1.08 -0.54 0.67
N ALA A 220 1.18 -0.14 -0.60
CA ALA A 220 1.63 1.20 -0.97
C ALA A 220 0.48 1.98 -1.62
N GLU A 221 0.21 3.18 -1.09
CA GLU A 221 -0.72 4.13 -1.69
C GLU A 221 0.07 5.17 -2.49
N PHE A 222 -0.22 5.29 -3.77
CA PHE A 222 0.40 6.29 -4.64
C PHE A 222 -0.59 7.39 -4.97
N VAL A 223 -0.27 8.61 -4.55
CA VAL A 223 -1.03 9.80 -4.95
C VAL A 223 -0.36 10.38 -6.18
N GLN A 224 -1.00 10.21 -7.35
CA GLN A 224 -0.53 10.83 -8.57
C GLN A 224 -0.84 12.33 -8.54
N LEU A 225 0.21 13.15 -8.57
CA LEU A 225 0.04 14.59 -8.80
C LEU A 225 -0.23 14.79 -10.29
N LYS A 226 -1.42 15.31 -10.63
CA LYS A 226 -1.80 15.62 -12.02
C LYS A 226 -0.70 16.46 -12.68
N LYS A 227 -0.29 16.08 -13.90
CA LYS A 227 0.64 16.86 -14.73
C LYS A 227 0.15 18.31 -14.76
N SER A 228 0.92 19.22 -14.17
CA SER A 228 0.52 20.63 -14.04
C SER A 228 0.73 21.40 -15.34
N THR A 229 1.65 20.93 -16.17
CA THR A 229 2.02 21.56 -17.44
C THR A 229 1.11 21.11 -18.57
N LYS A 230 0.51 22.09 -19.23
CA LYS A 230 -0.25 21.90 -20.46
C LYS A 230 0.68 22.02 -21.67
N GLU A 231 0.41 21.26 -22.71
CA GLU A 231 1.21 21.27 -23.94
C GLU A 231 0.32 21.17 -25.18
N PHE A 232 0.91 21.46 -26.34
CA PHE A 232 0.23 21.45 -27.63
C PHE A 232 0.55 20.16 -28.40
N TYR A 233 -0.48 19.44 -28.83
CA TYR A 233 -0.40 18.22 -29.61
C TYR A 233 -0.70 18.54 -31.08
N TRP A 234 0.34 18.61 -31.91
CA TRP A 234 0.25 18.98 -33.34
C TRP A 234 -0.39 17.90 -34.23
N TRP A 235 -0.49 16.66 -33.75
CA TRP A 235 -1.10 15.54 -34.47
C TRP A 235 -1.83 14.61 -33.50
N ASP A 236 -3.06 14.99 -33.16
CA ASP A 236 -3.97 14.25 -32.27
C ASP A 236 -5.33 14.09 -32.95
N PRO A 237 -5.44 13.19 -33.96
CA PRO A 237 -6.67 13.02 -34.71
C PRO A 237 -7.79 12.46 -33.83
N ARG A 238 -8.93 13.17 -33.72
CA ARG A 238 -10.11 12.72 -32.96
C ARG A 238 -11.38 12.90 -33.75
N LEU A 239 -12.18 11.85 -33.80
CA LEU A 239 -13.51 11.88 -34.37
C LEU A 239 -14.50 12.37 -33.32
N SER A 240 -15.40 13.28 -33.68
CA SER A 240 -16.40 13.85 -32.78
C SER A 240 -17.80 13.76 -33.39
N LEU A 241 -18.78 13.54 -32.52
CA LEU A 241 -20.19 13.76 -32.80
C LEU A 241 -20.53 15.21 -32.47
N ASP A 242 -21.22 15.87 -33.40
CA ASP A 242 -21.48 17.29 -33.29
C ASP A 242 -22.98 17.60 -33.29
N LEU A 243 -23.33 18.63 -32.54
CA LEU A 243 -24.60 19.34 -32.63
C LEU A 243 -24.28 20.79 -33.02
N ASP A 244 -24.60 21.13 -34.26
CA ASP A 244 -24.27 22.42 -34.86
C ASP A 244 -25.51 23.32 -34.90
N ALA A 245 -25.33 24.57 -34.47
CA ALA A 245 -26.37 25.60 -34.52
C ALA A 245 -25.89 26.77 -35.39
N THR A 246 -26.72 27.14 -36.35
CA THR A 246 -26.53 28.27 -37.27
C THR A 246 -27.70 29.25 -37.13
N GLN A 247 -27.69 30.35 -37.89
CA GLN A 247 -28.80 31.30 -37.91
C GLN A 247 -30.14 30.70 -38.39
N HIS A 248 -30.09 29.59 -39.15
CA HIS A 248 -31.26 29.05 -39.85
C HIS A 248 -31.51 27.57 -39.60
N LEU A 249 -30.61 26.89 -38.89
CA LEU A 249 -30.61 25.44 -38.78
C LEU A 249 -29.92 24.97 -37.50
N VAL A 250 -30.47 23.91 -36.91
CA VAL A 250 -29.77 23.01 -35.99
C VAL A 250 -29.61 21.66 -36.68
N GLY A 251 -28.40 21.11 -36.70
CA GLY A 251 -28.08 19.86 -37.37
C GLY A 251 -27.11 19.01 -36.57
N ALA A 252 -27.15 17.69 -36.81
CA ALA A 252 -26.13 16.78 -36.29
C ALA A 252 -25.01 16.62 -37.31
N GLY A 253 -23.78 16.48 -36.82
CA GLY A 253 -22.60 16.38 -37.65
C GLY A 253 -21.57 15.38 -37.12
N LEU A 254 -20.58 15.13 -37.97
CA LEU A 254 -19.35 14.44 -37.63
C LEU A 254 -18.17 15.34 -37.97
N SER A 255 -17.18 15.41 -37.09
CA SER A 255 -15.96 16.17 -37.33
C SER A 255 -14.71 15.41 -36.91
N LEU A 256 -13.61 15.69 -37.60
CA LEU A 256 -12.27 15.23 -37.29
C LEU A 256 -11.43 16.44 -36.89
N SER A 257 -10.98 16.48 -35.64
CA SER A 257 -9.97 17.44 -35.16
C SER A 257 -8.58 16.88 -35.38
N LEU A 258 -7.61 17.68 -35.80
CA LEU A 258 -6.24 17.21 -36.04
C LEU A 258 -5.25 17.54 -34.93
N SER A 259 -5.61 18.47 -34.04
CA SER A 259 -4.70 18.95 -32.99
C SER A 259 -5.46 19.40 -31.76
N GLY A 260 -4.76 19.48 -30.63
CA GLY A 260 -5.34 19.86 -29.35
C GLY A 260 -4.32 20.47 -28.40
N TYR A 261 -4.81 21.15 -27.37
CA TYR A 261 -4.01 21.67 -26.27
C TYR A 261 -4.60 21.24 -24.94
N GLY A 262 -3.79 20.63 -24.08
CA GLY A 262 -4.28 19.97 -22.87
C GLY A 262 -3.18 19.49 -21.95
N ARG A 263 -3.58 18.78 -20.91
CA ARG A 263 -2.63 18.11 -20.00
C ARG A 263 -2.18 16.75 -20.55
N THR A 264 -3.10 16.04 -21.19
CA THR A 264 -2.89 14.76 -21.87
C THR A 264 -3.69 14.79 -23.18
N HIS A 265 -3.45 13.80 -24.03
CA HIS A 265 -4.25 13.57 -25.25
C HIS A 265 -5.75 13.42 -24.91
N SER A 266 -6.10 12.78 -23.80
CA SER A 266 -7.48 12.59 -23.33
C SER A 266 -8.07 13.80 -22.60
N ASP A 267 -7.26 14.63 -21.93
CA ASP A 267 -7.67 15.80 -21.13
C ASP A 267 -7.35 17.12 -21.85
N LEU A 268 -7.94 17.32 -23.03
CA LEU A 268 -7.76 18.57 -23.79
C LEU A 268 -8.63 19.71 -23.25
N ASP A 269 -8.05 20.90 -23.15
CA ASP A 269 -8.77 22.16 -22.95
C ASP A 269 -9.30 22.71 -24.26
N PHE A 270 -8.54 22.54 -25.35
CA PHE A 270 -8.87 23.03 -26.66
C PHE A 270 -8.64 21.97 -27.74
N LYS A 271 -9.52 21.94 -28.74
CA LYS A 271 -9.29 21.29 -30.04
C LYS A 271 -9.04 22.36 -31.09
N PHE A 272 -8.25 22.03 -32.10
CA PHE A 272 -7.95 22.93 -33.22
C PHE A 272 -8.02 22.20 -34.55
N VAL A 273 -8.30 22.96 -35.61
CA VAL A 273 -8.31 22.49 -37.00
C VAL A 273 -9.26 21.31 -37.16
N GLU A 274 -10.55 21.59 -37.06
CA GLU A 274 -11.60 20.58 -37.17
C GLU A 274 -12.28 20.69 -38.53
N PHE A 275 -12.41 19.55 -39.21
CA PHE A 275 -13.14 19.44 -40.46
C PHE A 275 -14.31 18.49 -40.26
N GLY A 276 -15.50 18.87 -40.73
CA GLY A 276 -16.67 18.03 -40.53
C GLY A 276 -17.72 18.18 -41.60
N ILE A 277 -18.76 17.38 -41.45
CA ILE A 277 -19.95 17.41 -42.28
C ILE A 277 -21.15 17.50 -41.35
N ILE A 278 -22.01 18.49 -41.58
CA ILE A 278 -23.29 18.67 -40.90
C ILE A 278 -24.38 18.20 -41.85
N ARG A 279 -25.34 17.41 -41.36
CA ARG A 279 -26.55 17.09 -42.10
C ARG A 279 -27.70 18.01 -41.66
N SER A 280 -28.10 18.88 -42.57
CA SER A 280 -29.39 19.57 -42.56
C SER A 280 -30.44 18.69 -43.23
N ASN A 281 -31.73 18.88 -42.96
CA ASN A 281 -32.85 18.07 -43.47
C ASN A 281 -32.67 17.52 -44.91
N THR A 282 -32.16 18.33 -45.84
CA THR A 282 -31.88 17.93 -47.23
C THR A 282 -30.44 18.13 -47.69
N ASP A 283 -29.63 18.90 -46.95
CA ASP A 283 -28.33 19.39 -47.43
C ASP A 283 -27.18 18.92 -46.54
N TYR A 284 -26.00 18.78 -47.15
CA TYR A 284 -24.75 18.54 -46.43
C TYR A 284 -23.92 19.81 -46.42
N ILE A 285 -23.51 20.23 -45.24
CA ILE A 285 -22.66 21.40 -45.04
C ILE A 285 -21.27 20.91 -44.67
N PHE A 286 -20.28 21.20 -45.50
CA PHE A 286 -18.89 21.00 -45.12
C PHE A 286 -18.51 22.11 -44.15
N LYS A 287 -18.05 21.76 -42.95
CA LYS A 287 -17.66 22.71 -41.91
C LYS A 287 -16.17 22.67 -41.61
N PHE A 288 -15.67 23.82 -41.21
CA PHE A 288 -14.35 24.05 -40.66
C PHE A 288 -14.48 24.82 -39.35
N SER A 289 -13.93 24.29 -38.26
CA SER A 289 -13.79 24.98 -36.97
C SER A 289 -12.30 25.23 -36.71
N PRO A 290 -11.87 26.50 -36.51
CA PRO A 290 -10.47 26.79 -36.21
C PRO A 290 -10.09 26.31 -34.80
N GLY A 291 -11.05 26.25 -33.87
CA GLY A 291 -10.88 25.60 -32.59
C GLY A 291 -12.10 25.68 -31.69
N ALA A 292 -12.13 24.79 -30.70
CA ALA A 292 -13.22 24.62 -29.75
C ALA A 292 -12.67 24.46 -28.33
N TYR A 293 -13.37 25.01 -27.34
CA TYR A 293 -13.01 24.98 -25.92
C TYR A 293 -13.84 23.94 -25.16
N ASN A 294 -13.20 23.18 -24.27
CA ASN A 294 -13.84 22.16 -23.45
C ASN A 294 -14.63 22.80 -22.29
N ILE A 295 -15.95 22.89 -22.45
CA ILE A 295 -16.88 23.29 -21.39
C ILE A 295 -17.31 22.12 -20.50
N GLY A 296 -17.07 20.88 -20.95
CA GLY A 296 -17.37 19.66 -20.22
C GLY A 296 -16.60 19.53 -18.90
N LYS A 297 -15.40 20.12 -18.78
CA LYS A 297 -14.62 20.05 -17.53
C LYS A 297 -15.32 20.63 -16.30
N SER A 298 -16.32 21.47 -16.49
CA SER A 298 -17.15 22.02 -15.41
C SER A 298 -18.45 21.24 -15.17
N LEU A 299 -18.74 20.24 -16.01
CA LEU A 299 -19.95 19.42 -15.94
C LEU A 299 -19.65 18.08 -15.23
N PRO A 300 -20.58 17.57 -14.41
CA PRO A 300 -20.36 16.37 -13.62
C PRO A 300 -20.45 15.05 -14.40
N ILE A 301 -21.06 15.05 -15.60
CA ILE A 301 -21.40 13.82 -16.34
C ILE A 301 -20.59 13.69 -17.64
N ILE A 302 -20.24 14.81 -18.26
CA ILE A 302 -19.58 14.84 -19.58
C ILE A 302 -18.39 15.77 -19.46
N ASP A 303 -17.19 15.21 -19.40
CA ASP A 303 -15.93 15.94 -19.23
C ASP A 303 -15.26 16.34 -20.56
N ASN A 304 -15.79 15.85 -21.67
CA ASN A 304 -15.28 16.02 -23.03
C ASN A 304 -16.26 16.75 -23.97
N LEU A 305 -17.02 17.73 -23.46
CA LEU A 305 -17.92 18.55 -24.28
C LEU A 305 -17.22 19.83 -24.74
N TYR A 306 -17.10 20.03 -26.04
CA TYR A 306 -16.43 21.19 -26.63
C TYR A 306 -17.41 22.11 -27.32
N ILE A 307 -17.18 23.42 -27.22
CA ILE A 307 -17.92 24.45 -27.96
C ILE A 307 -16.95 25.31 -28.79
N GLY A 308 -17.25 25.52 -30.06
CA GLY A 308 -16.42 26.33 -30.94
C GLY A 308 -17.20 26.97 -32.08
N PRO A 309 -16.72 28.10 -32.62
CA PRO A 309 -17.27 28.65 -33.84
C PRO A 309 -16.89 27.78 -35.05
N PHE A 310 -17.75 27.74 -36.05
CA PHE A 310 -17.42 27.13 -37.34
C PHE A 310 -17.86 27.99 -38.51
N VAL A 311 -17.19 27.78 -39.65
CA VAL A 311 -17.60 28.26 -40.97
C VAL A 311 -17.96 27.04 -41.82
N GLY A 312 -19.13 27.07 -42.43
CA GLY A 312 -19.67 26.03 -43.27
C GLY A 312 -19.89 26.52 -44.71
N TYR A 313 -19.90 25.59 -45.65
CA TYR A 313 -20.25 25.85 -47.04
C TYR A 313 -21.46 25.00 -47.44
N ASN A 314 -22.57 25.66 -47.79
CA ASN A 314 -23.78 25.04 -48.34
C ASN A 314 -24.14 25.75 -49.65
N ARG A 315 -23.85 25.15 -50.81
CA ARG A 315 -23.93 25.84 -52.12
C ARG A 315 -25.24 26.62 -52.30
N PRO A 316 -25.20 27.93 -52.63
CA PRO A 316 -24.03 28.78 -52.89
C PRO A 316 -23.48 29.54 -51.66
N ASP A 317 -24.08 29.36 -50.49
CA ASP A 317 -23.92 30.24 -49.33
C ASP A 317 -22.84 29.78 -48.35
N LEU A 318 -22.21 30.77 -47.71
CA LEU A 318 -21.40 30.57 -46.52
C LEU A 318 -22.29 30.61 -45.29
N VAL A 319 -22.10 29.62 -44.42
CA VAL A 319 -22.85 29.47 -43.17
C VAL A 319 -21.89 29.65 -42.02
N TYR A 320 -22.34 30.30 -40.94
CA TYR A 320 -21.54 30.49 -39.73
C TYR A 320 -22.37 30.04 -38.54
N GLY A 321 -21.71 29.47 -37.53
CA GLY A 321 -22.42 28.93 -36.39
C GLY A 321 -21.52 28.56 -35.23
N LEU A 322 -22.15 27.91 -34.24
CA LEU A 322 -21.50 27.30 -33.09
C LEU A 322 -21.70 25.79 -33.16
N SER A 323 -20.64 25.03 -32.91
CA SER A 323 -20.63 23.59 -32.83
C SER A 323 -20.47 23.19 -31.37
N LEU A 324 -21.36 22.35 -30.86
CA LEU A 324 -21.11 21.52 -29.69
C LEU A 324 -20.59 20.18 -30.18
N SER A 325 -19.50 19.66 -29.60
CA SER A 325 -18.89 18.41 -30.05
C SER A 325 -18.45 17.53 -28.89
N VAL A 326 -18.63 16.22 -29.05
CA VAL A 326 -18.18 15.18 -28.12
C VAL A 326 -17.28 14.20 -28.87
N PRO A 327 -15.95 14.19 -28.59
CA PRO A 327 -15.01 13.26 -29.21
C PRO A 327 -15.13 11.86 -28.60
N PHE A 328 -14.84 10.84 -29.39
CA PHE A 328 -14.86 9.43 -28.99
C PHE A 328 -13.66 8.64 -29.54
#